data_AF-A0A7S4QXB7-F1
#
_entry.id   AF-A0A7S4QXB7-F1
#
_cell.length_a   1.000
_cell.length_b   1.000
_cell.length_c   1.000
_cell.angle_alpha   90.00
_cell.angle_beta   90.00
_cell.angle_gamma   90.00
#
_symmetry.space_group_name_H-M   'P 1'
#
loop_
_entity.id
_entity.type
_entity.pdbx_description
1 polymer ?
#
loop_
_entity_poly.entity_id
_entity_poly.type
_entity_poly.pdbx_seq_one_letter_code
_entity_poly.pdbx_strand_id
1 'polypeptide(L)'
;MPTKFSDIAKGPTDLLNEDYTSKVSLKCKKAAGIASVTIETERGSGGALSSKVGTKFSYAGLSFDKVQLKADGGQVLETSLVPASGVKLSFKGNKGADLGINYTNGNFIATGSLDVKEIDRKS
;
A
#
# COMPACT_ATOMS: atom_id res chain seq x y z
N MET A 1 -5.49 -14.26 14.49
CA MET A 1 -5.29 -14.30 13.02
C MET A 1 -3.96 -14.98 12.77
N PRO A 2 -3.88 -15.97 11.88
CA PRO A 2 -2.61 -16.61 11.55
C PRO A 2 -1.71 -15.61 10.80
N THR A 3 -0.41 -15.73 10.98
CA THR A 3 0.61 -14.82 10.43
C THR A 3 0.99 -15.25 9.02
N LYS A 4 1.05 -14.30 8.07
CA LYS A 4 1.58 -14.59 6.73
C LYS A 4 3.08 -14.81 6.84
N PHE A 5 3.65 -15.55 5.90
CA PHE A 5 5.10 -15.73 5.83
C PHE A 5 5.85 -14.39 5.74
N SER A 6 5.31 -13.43 4.99
CA SER A 6 5.84 -12.06 4.90
C SER A 6 5.83 -11.29 6.22
N ASP A 7 5.03 -11.71 7.20
CA ASP A 7 4.86 -11.02 8.47
C ASP A 7 5.81 -11.56 9.56
N ILE A 8 6.51 -12.69 9.33
CA ILE A 8 7.39 -13.33 10.34
C ILE A 8 8.56 -12.41 10.72
N ALA A 9 9.17 -11.74 9.75
CA ALA A 9 10.27 -10.80 9.99
C ALA A 9 9.80 -9.39 10.35
N LYS A 10 8.49 -9.12 10.31
CA LYS A 10 7.95 -7.77 10.44
C LYS A 10 8.22 -7.15 11.80
N GLY A 11 8.11 -7.91 12.90
CA GLY A 11 8.36 -7.40 14.25
C GLY A 11 9.77 -6.83 14.44
N PRO A 12 10.83 -7.61 14.15
CA PRO A 12 12.21 -7.12 14.17
C PRO A 12 12.46 -5.98 13.17
N THR A 13 11.91 -6.06 11.97
CA THR A 13 12.09 -5.03 10.94
C THR A 13 11.41 -3.71 11.31
N ASP A 14 10.22 -3.74 11.93
CA ASP A 14 9.52 -2.54 12.41
C ASP A 14 10.30 -1.86 13.55
N LEU A 15 11.00 -2.63 14.42
CA LEU A 15 11.89 -2.07 15.44
C LEU A 15 13.14 -1.41 14.87
N LEU A 16 13.60 -1.85 13.70
CA LEU A 16 14.84 -1.38 13.07
C LEU A 16 14.61 -0.34 11.96
N ASN A 17 13.37 -0.14 11.53
CA ASN A 17 13.04 0.73 10.41
C ASN A 17 12.68 2.16 10.84
N GLU A 18 13.22 3.11 10.06
CA GLU A 18 12.87 4.53 9.87
C GLU A 18 12.84 5.49 11.08
N ASP A 19 12.66 5.02 12.32
CA ASP A 19 12.59 5.89 13.51
C ASP A 19 13.97 6.35 14.03
N TYR A 20 15.06 5.82 13.49
CA TYR A 20 16.44 6.22 13.85
C TYR A 20 17.02 7.33 12.96
N THR A 21 16.18 8.04 12.21
CA THR A 21 16.58 9.19 11.38
C THR A 21 15.74 10.41 11.77
N SER A 22 16.34 11.60 11.78
CA SER A 22 15.66 12.87 12.10
C SER A 22 14.77 13.32 10.93
N LYS A 23 13.69 12.59 10.68
CA LYS A 23 12.65 12.93 9.71
C LYS A 23 11.68 13.95 10.30
N VAL A 24 11.52 15.09 9.63
CA VAL A 24 10.45 16.04 9.94
C VAL A 24 9.33 15.81 8.94
N SER A 25 8.18 15.32 9.41
CA SER A 25 6.99 15.10 8.59
C SER A 25 5.79 15.84 9.17
N LEU A 26 4.99 16.45 8.30
CA LEU A 26 3.68 17.00 8.61
C LEU A 26 2.63 16.13 7.93
N LYS A 27 1.81 15.43 8.72
CA LYS A 27 0.78 14.52 8.21
C LYS A 27 -0.60 14.94 8.69
N CYS A 28 -1.45 15.34 7.75
CA CYS A 28 -2.84 15.69 8.00
C CYS A 28 -3.75 14.57 7.46
N LYS A 29 -4.56 13.97 8.33
CA LYS A 29 -5.59 12.99 7.94
C LYS A 29 -6.97 13.55 8.22
N LYS A 30 -7.87 13.47 7.25
CA LYS A 30 -9.27 13.82 7.42
C LYS A 30 -10.15 12.69 6.91
N ALA A 31 -11.04 12.21 7.78
CA ALA A 31 -12.18 11.42 7.35
C ALA A 31 -13.23 12.36 6.74
N ALA A 32 -13.52 12.16 5.47
CA ALA A 32 -14.48 12.91 4.67
C ALA A 32 -15.59 11.95 4.20
N GLY A 33 -16.42 11.50 5.14
CA GLY A 33 -17.50 10.56 4.88
C GLY A 33 -16.96 9.19 4.41
N ILE A 34 -17.28 8.83 3.17
CA ILE A 34 -16.91 7.55 2.55
C ILE A 34 -15.43 7.45 2.15
N ALA A 35 -14.68 8.56 2.24
CA ALA A 35 -13.27 8.62 1.88
C ALA A 35 -12.44 9.21 3.03
N SER A 36 -11.21 8.72 3.21
CA SER A 36 -10.20 9.36 4.04
C SER A 36 -9.15 10.01 3.15
N VAL A 37 -8.87 11.29 3.37
CA VAL A 37 -7.82 12.04 2.68
C VAL A 37 -6.63 12.20 3.63
N THR A 38 -5.43 12.00 3.09
CA THR A 38 -4.17 12.20 3.79
C THR A 38 -3.31 13.14 2.96
N ILE A 39 -2.87 14.24 3.54
CA ILE A 39 -1.83 15.09 2.96
C ILE A 39 -0.60 14.92 3.84
N GLU A 40 0.53 14.60 3.25
CA GLU A 40 1.77 14.39 3.98
C GLU A 40 2.91 15.11 3.28
N THR A 41 3.63 15.93 4.02
CA THR A 41 4.85 16.60 3.56
C THR A 41 6.01 16.17 4.44
N GLU A 42 7.09 15.72 3.82
CA GLU A 42 8.31 15.26 4.49
C GLU A 42 9.49 16.11 4.04
N ARG A 43 10.35 16.50 5.00
CA ARG A 43 11.64 17.13 4.72
C ARG A 43 12.71 16.05 4.63
N GLY A 44 13.27 15.86 3.44
CA GLY A 44 14.38 14.95 3.21
C GLY A 44 15.69 15.46 3.82
N SER A 45 16.69 14.58 3.93
CA SER A 45 18.01 14.87 4.50
C SER A 45 18.76 16.00 3.79
N GLY A 46 18.51 16.21 2.49
CA GLY A 46 19.05 17.35 1.71
C GLY A 46 18.25 18.66 1.85
N GLY A 47 17.25 18.72 2.74
CA GLY A 47 16.39 19.88 2.92
C GLY A 47 15.23 20.00 1.91
N ALA A 48 15.21 19.16 0.87
CA ALA A 48 14.12 19.11 -0.10
C ALA A 48 12.81 18.68 0.56
N LEU A 49 11.72 19.34 0.20
CA LEU A 49 10.37 18.98 0.64
C LEU A 49 9.75 18.04 -0.39
N SER A 50 9.23 16.92 0.08
CA SER A 50 8.39 16.03 -0.73
C SER A 50 6.98 16.07 -0.17
N SER A 51 5.98 16.24 -1.04
CA SER A 51 4.58 16.22 -0.66
C SER A 51 3.86 15.09 -1.37
N LYS A 52 2.94 14.44 -0.67
CA LYS A 52 2.05 13.42 -1.21
C LYS A 52 0.62 13.67 -0.73
N VAL A 53 -0.32 13.49 -1.64
CA VAL A 53 -1.75 13.49 -1.36
C VAL A 53 -2.25 12.08 -1.59
N GLY A 54 -2.87 11.49 -0.57
CA GLY A 54 -3.40 10.15 -0.55
C GLY A 54 -4.89 10.15 -0.27
N THR A 55 -5.65 9.29 -0.91
CA THR A 55 -7.03 9.00 -0.54
C THR A 55 -7.24 7.50 -0.36
N LYS A 56 -8.20 7.15 0.48
CA LYS A 56 -8.66 5.77 0.68
C LYS A 56 -10.17 5.78 0.78
N PHE A 57 -10.85 4.91 0.05
CA PHE A 57 -12.30 4.80 0.04
C PHE A 57 -12.71 3.39 -0.39
N SER A 58 -13.98 3.05 -0.19
CA SER A 58 -14.53 1.77 -0.63
C SER A 58 -15.83 2.00 -1.38
N TYR A 59 -16.04 1.25 -2.46
CA TYR A 59 -17.23 1.33 -3.30
C TYR A 59 -17.60 -0.06 -3.83
N ALA A 60 -18.87 -0.44 -3.66
CA ALA A 60 -19.42 -1.70 -4.18
C ALA A 60 -18.58 -2.96 -3.84
N GLY A 61 -18.03 -3.04 -2.63
CA GLY A 61 -17.21 -4.17 -2.18
C GLY A 61 -15.73 -4.12 -2.59
N LEU A 62 -15.37 -3.23 -3.52
CA LEU A 62 -13.98 -2.92 -3.87
C LEU A 62 -13.43 -1.84 -2.93
N SER A 63 -12.26 -2.08 -2.36
CA SER A 63 -11.53 -1.11 -1.54
C SER A 63 -10.41 -0.48 -2.34
N PHE A 64 -10.35 0.84 -2.34
CA PHE A 64 -9.22 1.63 -2.79
C PHE A 64 -8.39 1.95 -1.55
N ASP A 65 -7.49 1.05 -1.20
CA ASP A 65 -6.70 1.13 0.03
C ASP A 65 -5.70 2.28 0.01
N LYS A 66 -5.22 2.66 -1.17
CA LYS A 66 -4.27 3.76 -1.34
C LYS A 66 -4.32 4.31 -2.75
N VAL A 67 -4.80 5.53 -2.92
CA VAL A 67 -4.66 6.30 -4.15
C VAL A 67 -3.76 7.48 -3.81
N GLN A 68 -2.50 7.46 -4.24
CA GLN A 68 -1.51 8.44 -3.82
C GLN A 68 -0.86 9.10 -5.04
N LEU A 69 -0.80 10.43 -4.99
CA LEU A 69 -0.05 11.27 -5.91
C LEU A 69 1.08 11.95 -5.15
N LYS A 70 2.27 11.99 -5.75
CA LYS A 70 3.45 12.65 -5.21
C LYS A 70 3.78 13.88 -6.04
N ALA A 71 4.43 14.87 -5.42
CA ALA A 71 4.86 16.09 -6.08
C ALA A 71 5.88 15.87 -7.22
N ASP A 72 6.57 14.73 -7.22
CA ASP A 72 7.53 14.31 -8.26
C ASP A 72 6.87 13.63 -9.48
N GLY A 73 5.53 13.63 -9.55
CA GLY A 73 4.76 12.95 -10.60
C GLY A 73 4.58 11.44 -10.36
N GLY A 74 5.13 10.90 -9.26
CA GLY A 74 4.93 9.51 -8.87
C GLY A 74 3.50 9.23 -8.41
N GLN A 75 2.96 8.08 -8.81
CA GLN A 75 1.62 7.63 -8.43
C GLN A 75 1.65 6.21 -7.87
N VAL A 76 0.76 5.94 -6.91
CA VAL A 76 0.54 4.61 -6.34
C VAL A 76 -0.96 4.35 -6.24
N LEU A 77 -1.39 3.20 -6.74
CA LEU A 77 -2.76 2.71 -6.66
C LEU A 77 -2.75 1.32 -6.00
N GLU A 78 -3.26 1.19 -4.78
CA GLU A 78 -3.49 -0.10 -4.14
C GLU A 78 -5.00 -0.33 -3.98
N THR A 79 -5.50 -1.44 -4.51
CA THR A 79 -6.90 -1.86 -4.37
C THR A 79 -6.99 -3.27 -3.78
N SER A 80 -8.10 -3.56 -3.11
CA SER A 80 -8.37 -4.91 -2.64
C SER A 80 -9.86 -5.27 -2.68
N LEU A 81 -10.12 -6.56 -2.86
CA LEU A 81 -11.46 -7.13 -2.95
C LEU A 81 -11.52 -8.40 -2.09
N VAL A 82 -12.63 -8.59 -1.38
CA VAL A 82 -12.91 -9.79 -0.60
C VAL A 82 -14.10 -10.50 -1.25
N PRO A 83 -13.88 -11.33 -2.28
CA PRO A 83 -14.98 -11.96 -3.03
C PRO A 83 -15.66 -13.09 -2.25
N ALA A 84 -14.97 -13.69 -1.29
CA ALA A 84 -15.48 -14.75 -0.44
C ALA A 84 -14.79 -14.72 0.92
N SER A 85 -15.40 -15.37 1.92
CA SER A 85 -14.78 -15.51 3.24
C SER A 85 -13.41 -16.17 3.13
N GLY A 86 -12.41 -15.57 3.78
CA GLY A 86 -11.04 -16.05 3.75
C GLY A 86 -10.26 -15.72 2.47
N VAL A 87 -10.86 -15.17 1.41
CA VAL A 87 -10.16 -14.79 0.17
C VAL A 87 -10.02 -13.27 0.09
N LYS A 88 -8.79 -12.78 -0.05
CA LYS A 88 -8.50 -11.37 -0.33
C LYS A 88 -7.63 -11.24 -1.58
N LEU A 89 -8.19 -10.62 -2.60
CA LEU A 89 -7.48 -10.19 -3.80
C LEU A 89 -6.92 -8.79 -3.57
N SER A 90 -5.71 -8.53 -4.06
CA SER A 90 -5.09 -7.21 -4.00
C SER A 90 -4.41 -6.88 -5.32
N PHE A 91 -4.50 -5.63 -5.73
CA PHE A 91 -3.76 -5.09 -6.86
C PHE A 91 -2.94 -3.89 -6.39
N LYS A 92 -1.70 -3.77 -6.84
CA LYS A 92 -0.84 -2.62 -6.59
C LYS A 92 -0.25 -2.13 -7.90
N GLY A 93 -0.64 -0.93 -8.33
CA GLY A 93 -0.06 -0.23 -9.47
C GLY A 93 0.92 0.85 -9.01
N ASN A 94 2.13 0.83 -9.56
CA ASN A 94 3.15 1.87 -9.44
C ASN A 94 3.99 1.92 -10.74
N LYS A 95 5.33 1.96 -10.66
CA LYS A 95 6.25 1.71 -11.80
C LYS A 95 6.15 0.29 -12.39
N GLY A 96 5.24 -0.55 -11.89
CA GLY A 96 4.82 -1.86 -12.39
C GLY A 96 3.42 -2.19 -11.85
N ALA A 97 3.00 -3.45 -11.96
CA ALA A 97 1.74 -3.91 -11.39
C ALA A 97 1.89 -5.24 -10.65
N ASP A 98 1.41 -5.33 -9.41
CA ASP A 98 1.44 -6.57 -8.63
C ASP A 98 0.01 -7.05 -8.38
N LEU A 99 -0.24 -8.33 -8.66
CA LEU A 99 -1.48 -9.02 -8.34
C LEU A 99 -1.23 -9.97 -7.17
N GLY A 100 -2.02 -9.86 -6.11
CA GLY A 100 -1.90 -10.67 -4.91
C GLY A 100 -3.19 -11.40 -4.58
N ILE A 101 -3.05 -12.63 -4.10
CA ILE A 101 -4.13 -13.46 -3.58
C ILE A 101 -3.71 -13.93 -2.19
N ASN A 102 -4.57 -13.71 -1.20
CA ASN A 102 -4.42 -14.28 0.13
C ASN A 102 -5.62 -15.14 0.43
N TYR A 103 -5.38 -16.39 0.82
CA TYR A 103 -6.39 -17.31 1.29
C TYR A 103 -6.08 -17.69 2.75
N THR A 104 -7.09 -17.60 3.60
CA THR A 104 -7.03 -17.98 5.01
C THR A 104 -8.18 -18.92 5.34
N ASN A 105 -7.87 -20.07 5.94
CA ASN A 105 -8.86 -21.00 6.47
C ASN A 105 -8.36 -21.63 7.79
N GLY A 106 -8.98 -21.27 8.91
CA GLY A 106 -8.47 -21.66 10.23
C GLY A 106 -7.04 -21.16 10.45
N ASN A 107 -6.10 -22.10 10.69
CA ASN A 107 -4.67 -21.83 10.85
C ASN A 107 -3.87 -21.89 9.53
N PHE A 108 -4.51 -22.27 8.43
CA PHE A 108 -3.86 -22.35 7.12
C PHE A 108 -3.89 -20.99 6.41
N ILE A 109 -2.75 -20.59 5.86
CA ILE A 109 -2.60 -19.40 5.02
C ILE A 109 -1.86 -19.79 3.75
N ALA A 110 -2.42 -19.43 2.60
CA ALA A 110 -1.76 -19.46 1.31
C ALA A 110 -1.72 -18.06 0.70
N THR A 111 -0.55 -17.65 0.24
CA THR A 111 -0.34 -16.35 -0.41
C THR A 111 0.28 -16.56 -1.78
N GLY A 112 -0.35 -16.01 -2.82
CA GLY A 112 0.20 -15.93 -4.17
C GLY A 112 0.41 -14.47 -4.54
N SER A 113 1.53 -14.17 -5.20
CA SER A 113 1.80 -12.87 -5.79
C SER A 113 2.35 -13.04 -7.19
N LEU A 114 1.95 -12.15 -8.10
CA LEU A 114 2.42 -12.08 -9.47
C LEU A 114 2.88 -10.65 -9.74
N ASP A 115 4.18 -10.49 -9.97
CA ASP A 115 4.77 -9.22 -10.35
C ASP A 115 4.70 -9.09 -11.88
N VAL A 116 3.95 -8.10 -12.35
CA VAL A 116 3.79 -7.77 -13.77
C VAL A 116 4.67 -6.57 -14.06
N LYS A 117 5.89 -6.85 -14.51
CA LYS A 117 6.83 -5.86 -15.02
C LYS A 117 6.98 -6.05 -16.52
N GLU A 118 6.63 -5.02 -17.30
CA GLU A 118 6.75 -4.92 -18.77
C GLU A 118 6.31 -6.15 -19.59
N ILE A 119 5.12 -6.08 -20.20
CA ILE A 119 4.90 -6.74 -21.48
C ILE A 119 5.66 -5.90 -22.50
N ASP A 120 6.87 -6.35 -22.84
CA ASP A 120 7.66 -5.81 -23.93
C ASP A 120 6.83 -5.95 -25.23
N ARG A 121 6.18 -4.87 -25.68
CA ARG A 121 5.51 -4.85 -27.00
C ARG A 121 6.61 -4.80 -28.06
N LYS A 122 7.20 -5.95 -28.39
CA LYS A 122 7.81 -6.15 -29.69
C LYS A 122 6.69 -6.27 -30.72
N SER A 123 6.33 -5.12 -31.29
CA SER A 123 5.66 -5.00 -32.59
C SER A 123 6.70 -4.77 -33.67
#